data_AF-A0A841PET4-F1
#
_entry.id   AF-A0A841PET4-F1
#
_cell.length_a   1.000
_cell.length_b   1.000
_cell.length_c   1.000
_cell.angle_alpha   90.00
_cell.angle_beta   90.00
_cell.angle_gamma   90.00
#
_symmetry.space_group_name_H-M   'P 1'
#
loop_
_entity.id
_entity.type
_entity.pdbx_description
1 polymer ?
#
loop_
_entity_poly.entity_id
_entity_poly.type
_entity_poly.pdbx_seq_one_letter_code
_entity_poly.pdbx_strand_id
1 'polypeptide(L)'
;MVRALLAYKRGEPRVCAMVRAPTPEDEDSRRLCRERKTLTVERIQHVNRIKGLLFCQGVSGYEPLRCNRRQRLDELKTGDGRPLPPHLKGQVSRELDRLELLIAQIKAVEAERDALLAPTVKIQGTPAPKTMLIELRGIGPEFAAVL
;
A
#
# COMPACT_ATOMS: atom_id res chain seq x y z
N MET A 1 26.63 20.85 16.24
CA MET A 1 25.33 21.09 16.90
C MET A 1 25.22 22.47 17.56
N VAL A 2 26.20 22.94 18.35
CA VAL A 2 26.15 24.25 19.05
C VAL A 2 25.86 25.45 18.13
N ARG A 3 26.44 25.48 16.92
CA ARG A 3 26.20 26.54 15.93
C ARG A 3 24.75 26.66 15.46
N ALA A 4 24.04 25.54 15.31
CA ALA A 4 22.64 25.53 14.88
C ALA A 4 21.71 26.03 16.00
N LEU A 5 21.98 25.64 17.26
CA LEU A 5 21.22 26.13 18.41
C LEU A 5 21.44 27.63 18.67
N LEU A 6 22.66 28.12 18.47
CA LEU A 6 22.97 29.55 18.54
C LEU A 6 22.25 30.35 17.46
N ALA A 7 22.25 29.86 16.21
CA ALA A 7 21.53 30.48 15.11
C ALA A 7 20.01 30.50 15.37
N TYR A 8 19.44 29.43 15.93
CA TYR A 8 18.04 29.39 16.35
C TYR A 8 17.72 30.44 17.42
N LYS A 9 18.54 30.52 18.49
CA LYS A 9 18.38 31.55 19.52
C LYS A 9 18.53 32.97 18.99
N ARG A 10 19.32 33.18 17.94
CA ARG A 10 19.51 34.47 17.25
C ARG A 10 18.41 34.79 16.23
N GLY A 11 17.46 33.87 16.02
CA GLY A 11 16.34 34.05 15.10
C GLY A 11 16.77 34.07 13.63
N GLU A 12 17.91 33.47 13.29
CA GLU A 12 18.44 33.44 11.91
C GLU A 12 17.57 32.50 11.03
N PRO A 13 16.72 33.04 10.12
CA PRO A 13 15.61 32.28 9.53
C PRO A 13 16.04 31.27 8.46
N ARG A 14 17.31 31.31 8.01
CA ARG A 14 17.84 30.47 6.92
C ARG A 14 18.82 29.39 7.37
N VAL A 15 19.21 29.37 8.66
CA VAL A 15 20.26 28.47 9.16
C VAL A 15 19.67 27.22 9.81
N CYS A 16 18.50 27.33 10.42
CA CYS A 16 17.78 26.20 11.02
C CYS A 16 16.28 26.46 11.06
N ALA A 17 15.49 25.46 10.66
CA ALA A 17 14.05 25.40 10.93
C ALA A 17 13.82 24.32 11.99
N MET A 18 13.12 24.66 13.07
CA MET A 18 12.74 23.67 14.10
C MET A 18 11.56 22.86 13.58
N VAL A 19 11.76 21.55 13.46
CA VAL A 19 10.70 20.61 13.08
C VAL A 19 9.70 20.56 14.23
N ARG A 20 8.42 20.83 13.94
CA ARG A 20 7.34 20.58 14.90
C ARG A 20 7.13 19.06 14.99
N ALA A 21 7.23 18.52 16.20
CA ALA A 21 6.90 17.13 16.43
C ALA A 21 5.41 16.90 16.11
N PRO A 22 5.04 15.84 15.38
CA PRO A 22 3.65 15.49 15.12
C PRO A 22 2.93 15.16 16.42
N THR A 23 1.63 15.40 16.46
CA THR A 23 0.77 15.00 17.58
C THR A 23 0.60 13.47 17.62
N PRO A 24 0.20 12.88 18.76
CA PRO A 24 -0.17 11.47 18.81
C PRO A 24 -1.23 11.08 17.76
N GLU A 25 -2.21 11.95 17.51
CA GLU A 25 -3.28 11.75 16.54
C GLU A 25 -2.76 11.81 15.09
N ASP A 26 -1.81 12.70 14.79
CA ASP A 26 -1.14 12.76 13.48
C ASP A 26 -0.32 11.50 13.21
N GLU A 27 0.36 10.97 14.23
CA GLU A 27 1.15 9.75 14.13
C GLU A 27 0.25 8.50 13.99
N ASP A 28 -0.89 8.48 14.67
CA ASP A 28 -1.89 7.42 14.53
C ASP A 28 -2.48 7.40 13.11
N SER A 29 -2.84 8.56 12.57
CA SER A 29 -3.31 8.70 11.19
C SER A 29 -2.31 8.16 10.15
N ARG A 30 -1.00 8.28 10.42
CA ARG A 30 0.06 7.75 9.55
C ARG A 30 0.20 6.23 9.60
N ARG A 31 -0.40 5.54 10.59
CA ARG A 31 -0.36 4.08 10.68
C ARG A 31 -1.02 3.42 9.49
N LEU A 32 -2.16 3.95 9.00
CA LEU A 32 -2.86 3.43 7.83
C LEU A 32 -1.97 3.38 6.58
N CYS A 33 -1.19 4.45 6.33
CA CYS A 33 -0.24 4.49 5.22
C CYS A 33 0.87 3.43 5.35
N ARG A 34 1.37 3.21 6.57
CA ARG A 34 2.41 2.22 6.85
C ARG A 34 1.87 0.80 6.71
N GLU A 35 0.68 0.54 7.23
CA GLU A 35 -0.01 -0.74 7.12
C GLU A 35 -0.27 -1.09 5.66
N ARG A 36 -0.85 -0.18 4.87
CA ARG A 36 -1.06 -0.40 3.43
C ARG A 36 0.25 -0.73 2.70
N LYS A 37 1.35 -0.07 3.05
CA LYS A 37 2.68 -0.35 2.48
C LYS A 37 3.11 -1.80 2.79
N THR A 38 2.96 -2.24 4.04
CA THR A 38 3.26 -3.62 4.45
C THR A 38 2.38 -4.62 3.68
N LEU A 39 1.07 -4.40 3.66
CA LEU A 39 0.11 -5.27 2.95
C LEU A 39 0.41 -5.33 1.43
N THR A 40 0.86 -4.22 0.84
CA THR A 40 1.27 -4.18 -0.58
C THR A 40 2.49 -5.06 -0.84
N VAL A 41 3.48 -5.06 0.06
CA VAL A 41 4.65 -5.93 -0.03
C VAL A 41 4.23 -7.40 0.07
N GLU A 42 3.38 -7.75 1.03
CA GLU A 42 2.85 -9.11 1.18
C GLU A 42 2.06 -9.56 -0.05
N ARG A 43 1.20 -8.69 -0.60
CA ARG A 43 0.48 -8.94 -1.85
C ARG A 43 1.44 -9.29 -2.99
N ILE A 44 2.53 -8.54 -3.14
CA ILE A 44 3.55 -8.82 -4.16
C ILE A 44 4.22 -10.17 -3.90
N GLN A 45 4.54 -10.49 -2.65
CA GLN A 45 5.14 -11.78 -2.29
C GLN A 45 4.24 -12.96 -2.67
N HIS A 46 2.94 -12.92 -2.37
CA HIS A 46 2.00 -13.98 -2.76
C HIS A 46 1.85 -14.09 -4.28
N VAL A 47 1.76 -12.96 -4.99
CA VAL A 47 1.73 -12.96 -6.46
C VAL A 47 2.97 -13.63 -7.04
N ASN A 48 4.15 -13.28 -6.54
CA ASN A 48 5.41 -13.85 -7.01
C ASN A 48 5.54 -15.33 -6.65
N ARG A 49 5.08 -15.73 -5.47
CA ARG A 49 5.08 -17.14 -5.05
C ARG A 49 4.18 -18.00 -5.93
N ILE A 50 2.97 -17.54 -6.22
CA ILE A 50 2.06 -18.24 -7.15
C ILE A 50 2.69 -18.35 -8.53
N LYS A 51 3.20 -17.24 -9.08
CA LYS A 51 3.86 -17.24 -10.38
C LYS A 51 5.07 -18.18 -10.42
N GLY A 52 5.88 -18.20 -9.37
CA GLY A 52 7.03 -19.11 -9.25
C GLY A 52 6.64 -20.58 -9.23
N LEU A 53 5.62 -20.94 -8.43
CA LEU A 53 5.09 -22.32 -8.39
C LEU A 53 4.60 -22.80 -9.76
N LEU A 54 3.91 -21.93 -10.50
CA LEU A 54 3.38 -22.24 -11.83
C LEU A 54 4.47 -22.25 -12.91
N PHE A 55 5.49 -21.39 -12.78
CA PHE A 55 6.62 -21.36 -13.70
C PHE A 55 7.40 -22.68 -13.70
N CYS A 56 7.57 -23.31 -12.53
CA CYS A 56 8.18 -24.65 -12.42
C CYS A 56 7.38 -25.75 -13.15
N GLN A 57 6.12 -25.51 -13.52
CA GLN A 57 5.29 -26.41 -14.30
C GLN A 57 5.23 -26.03 -15.79
N GLY A 58 6.07 -25.10 -16.24
CA GLY A 58 6.07 -24.60 -17.61
C GLY A 58 4.92 -23.63 -17.92
N VAL A 59 4.24 -23.09 -16.90
CA VAL A 59 3.14 -22.14 -17.12
C VAL A 59 3.64 -20.72 -16.97
N SER A 60 3.72 -20.01 -18.09
CA SER A 60 3.96 -18.57 -18.16
C SER A 60 2.65 -17.84 -18.51
N GLY A 61 2.43 -16.65 -17.92
CA GLY A 61 1.26 -15.82 -18.23
C GLY A 61 0.03 -15.99 -17.32
N TYR A 62 0.11 -16.77 -16.24
CA TYR A 62 -0.92 -16.73 -15.21
C TYR A 62 -0.86 -15.41 -14.42
N GLU A 63 -2.01 -14.74 -14.28
CA GLU A 63 -2.15 -13.49 -13.56
C GLU A 63 -3.03 -13.67 -12.31
N PRO A 64 -2.44 -13.78 -11.11
CA PRO A 64 -3.17 -14.04 -9.86
C PRO A 64 -4.15 -12.92 -9.46
N LEU A 65 -3.99 -11.71 -10.01
CA LEU A 65 -4.80 -10.55 -9.64
C LEU A 65 -6.12 -10.44 -10.42
N ARG A 66 -6.28 -11.19 -11.52
CA ARG A 66 -7.53 -11.17 -12.33
C ARG A 66 -8.73 -11.62 -11.52
N CYS A 67 -9.93 -11.11 -11.83
CA CYS A 67 -11.17 -11.50 -11.16
C CYS A 67 -11.47 -13.00 -11.33
N ASN A 68 -11.18 -13.58 -12.49
CA ASN A 68 -11.40 -14.98 -12.82
C ASN A 68 -10.21 -15.91 -12.45
N ARG A 69 -9.37 -15.51 -11.48
CA ARG A 69 -8.16 -16.25 -11.07
C ARG A 69 -8.41 -17.71 -10.71
N ARG A 70 -9.55 -18.02 -10.06
CA ARG A 70 -9.92 -19.39 -9.63
C ARG A 70 -10.31 -20.26 -10.83
N GLN A 71 -11.24 -19.78 -11.66
CA GLN A 71 -11.64 -20.46 -12.90
C GLN A 71 -10.43 -20.75 -13.79
N ARG A 72 -9.55 -19.76 -13.97
CA ARG A 72 -8.32 -19.92 -14.75
C ARG A 72 -7.34 -20.92 -14.13
N LEU A 73 -7.31 -21.07 -12.81
CA LEU A 73 -6.48 -22.09 -12.14
C LEU A 73 -7.03 -23.49 -12.43
N ASP A 74 -8.35 -23.64 -12.53
CA ASP A 74 -8.99 -24.92 -12.81
C ASP A 74 -8.75 -25.40 -14.24
N GLU A 75 -8.70 -24.48 -15.20
CA GLU A 75 -8.46 -24.74 -16.62
C GLU A 75 -6.97 -24.89 -16.97
N LEU A 76 -6.08 -24.58 -16.02
CA LEU A 76 -4.65 -24.46 -16.27
C LEU A 76 -4.01 -25.83 -16.52
N LYS A 77 -3.19 -25.91 -17.57
CA LYS A 77 -2.39 -27.08 -17.92
C LYS A 77 -0.90 -26.77 -17.76
N THR A 78 -0.10 -27.78 -17.47
CA THR A 78 1.36 -27.67 -17.46
C THR A 78 1.89 -27.42 -18.88
N GLY A 79 3.16 -27.02 -19.01
CA GLY A 79 3.81 -26.82 -20.31
C GLY A 79 3.75 -28.07 -21.21
N ASP A 80 3.72 -29.27 -20.60
CA ASP A 80 3.60 -30.55 -21.29
C ASP A 80 2.14 -30.94 -21.61
N GLY A 81 1.17 -30.04 -21.38
CA GLY A 81 -0.26 -30.24 -21.68
C GLY A 81 -1.03 -31.08 -20.67
N ARG A 82 -0.41 -31.51 -19.57
CA ARG A 82 -1.05 -32.30 -18.50
C ARG A 82 -1.84 -31.40 -17.55
N PRO A 83 -2.84 -31.93 -16.83
CA PRO A 83 -3.46 -31.18 -15.74
C PRO A 83 -2.44 -30.91 -14.63
N LEU A 84 -2.63 -29.80 -13.90
CA LEU A 84 -1.84 -29.48 -12.71
C LEU A 84 -1.92 -30.62 -11.67
N PRO A 85 -0.80 -31.01 -11.04
CA PRO A 85 -0.81 -31.95 -9.93
C PRO A 85 -1.74 -31.48 -8.80
N PRO A 86 -2.55 -32.38 -8.18
CA PRO A 86 -3.61 -32.00 -7.25
C PRO A 86 -3.07 -31.27 -6.00
N HIS A 87 -1.94 -31.72 -5.46
CA HIS A 87 -1.32 -31.08 -4.30
C HIS A 87 -0.78 -29.68 -4.62
N LEU A 88 -0.20 -29.49 -5.81
CA LEU A 88 0.28 -28.19 -6.25
C LEU A 88 -0.88 -27.23 -6.48
N LYS A 89 -1.95 -27.70 -7.14
CA LYS A 89 -3.18 -26.92 -7.31
C LYS A 89 -3.79 -26.52 -5.96
N GLY A 90 -3.81 -27.44 -4.98
CA GLY A 90 -4.25 -27.16 -3.61
C GLY A 90 -3.35 -26.14 -2.90
N GLN A 91 -2.03 -26.19 -3.10
CA GLN A 91 -1.10 -25.21 -2.56
C GLN A 91 -1.35 -23.82 -3.16
N VAL A 92 -1.47 -23.71 -4.49
CA VAL A 92 -1.78 -22.45 -5.18
C VAL A 92 -3.13 -21.90 -4.73
N SER A 93 -4.13 -22.76 -4.52
CA SER A 93 -5.45 -22.35 -4.03
C SER A 93 -5.36 -21.68 -2.64
N ARG A 94 -4.58 -22.25 -1.72
CA ARG A 94 -4.35 -21.63 -0.39
C ARG A 94 -3.57 -20.33 -0.47
N GLU A 95 -2.62 -20.20 -1.41
CA GLU A 95 -1.95 -18.92 -1.66
C GLU A 95 -2.91 -17.86 -2.23
N LEU A 96 -3.89 -18.27 -3.06
CA LEU A 96 -4.95 -17.39 -3.54
C LEU A 96 -5.88 -16.95 -2.41
N ASP A 97 -6.22 -17.82 -1.46
CA ASP A 97 -7.03 -17.45 -0.29
C ASP A 97 -6.36 -16.29 0.49
N ARG A 98 -5.04 -16.39 0.73
CA ARG A 98 -4.26 -15.34 1.41
C ARG A 98 -4.20 -14.06 0.58
N LEU A 99 -3.97 -14.18 -0.72
CA LEU A 99 -3.95 -13.03 -1.63
C LEU A 99 -5.30 -12.31 -1.65
N GLU A 100 -6.41 -13.05 -1.63
CA GLU A 100 -7.76 -12.50 -1.58
C GLU A 100 -8.03 -11.74 -0.28
N LEU A 101 -7.60 -12.31 0.86
CA LEU A 101 -7.66 -11.63 2.16
C LEU A 101 -6.88 -10.31 2.12
N LEU A 102 -5.64 -10.33 1.63
CA LEU A 102 -4.81 -9.12 1.54
C LEU A 102 -5.42 -8.06 0.61
N ILE A 103 -6.02 -8.47 -0.52
CA ILE A 103 -6.73 -7.54 -1.40
C ILE A 103 -7.90 -6.88 -0.68
N ALA A 104 -8.65 -7.63 0.13
CA ALA A 104 -9.75 -7.09 0.92
C ALA A 104 -9.26 -6.12 2.01
N GLN A 105 -8.20 -6.49 2.73
CA GLN A 105 -7.60 -5.65 3.78
C GLN A 105 -7.01 -4.36 3.20
N ILE A 106 -6.29 -4.41 2.08
CA ILE A 106 -5.78 -3.22 1.40
C ILE A 106 -6.92 -2.26 1.07
N LYS A 107 -8.03 -2.78 0.50
CA LYS A 107 -9.20 -1.95 0.19
C LYS A 107 -9.83 -1.33 1.43
N ALA A 108 -9.90 -2.07 2.54
CA ALA A 108 -10.42 -1.55 3.80
C ALA A 108 -9.56 -0.40 4.33
N VAL A 109 -8.24 -0.59 4.39
CA VAL A 109 -7.29 0.45 4.84
C VAL A 109 -7.30 1.67 3.91
N GLU A 110 -7.40 1.46 2.58
CA GLU A 110 -7.53 2.55 1.61
C GLU A 110 -8.83 3.35 1.83
N ALA A 111 -9.94 2.68 2.11
CA ALA A 111 -11.23 3.31 2.39
C ALA A 111 -11.23 4.08 3.72
N GLU A 112 -10.63 3.53 4.78
CA GLU A 112 -10.45 4.23 6.07
C GLU A 112 -9.62 5.50 5.90
N ARG A 113 -8.52 5.41 5.15
CA ARG A 113 -7.69 6.57 4.82
C ARG A 113 -8.47 7.59 3.98
N ASP A 114 -9.21 7.16 2.97
CA ASP A 114 -10.00 8.07 2.13
C ASP A 114 -11.10 8.77 2.95
N ALA A 115 -11.68 8.10 3.96
CA ALA A 115 -12.61 8.72 4.90
C ALA A 115 -11.96 9.80 5.77
N LEU A 116 -10.70 9.61 6.19
CA LEU A 116 -9.94 10.64 6.92
C LEU A 116 -9.52 11.83 6.03
N LEU A 117 -9.33 11.59 4.73
CA LEU A 117 -8.99 12.62 3.75
C LEU A 117 -10.23 13.31 3.15
N ALA A 118 -11.42 12.72 3.33
CA ALA A 118 -12.67 13.34 2.93
C ALA A 118 -12.78 14.71 3.63
N PRO A 119 -13.20 15.77 2.92
CA PRO A 119 -13.16 17.12 3.46
C PRO A 119 -14.08 17.22 4.67
N THR A 120 -13.51 17.19 5.88
CA THR A 120 -14.21 17.66 7.08
C THR A 120 -14.54 19.12 6.84
N VAL A 121 -15.84 19.39 6.74
CA VAL A 121 -16.41 20.72 6.61
C VAL A 121 -15.84 21.63 7.71
N LYS A 122 -14.98 22.56 7.28
CA LYS A 122 -14.69 23.89 7.83
C LYS A 122 -14.72 24.04 9.36
N ILE A 123 -13.53 24.23 9.94
CA ILE A 123 -13.35 25.21 11.01
C ILE A 123 -12.27 26.19 10.54
N GLN A 124 -12.69 27.42 10.24
CA GLN A 124 -11.86 28.61 9.97
C GLN A 124 -10.95 28.58 8.73
N GLY A 125 -11.55 28.87 7.57
CA GLY A 125 -10.97 29.71 6.49
C GLY A 125 -9.73 29.20 5.73
N THR A 126 -9.07 28.13 6.16
CA THR A 126 -7.85 27.61 5.52
C THR A 126 -8.04 26.11 5.27
N PRO A 127 -7.97 25.63 4.02
CA PRO A 127 -7.99 24.20 3.74
C PRO A 127 -6.88 23.50 4.51
N ALA A 128 -7.17 22.32 5.07
CA ALA A 128 -6.15 21.52 5.73
C ALA A 128 -5.02 21.23 4.73
N PRO A 129 -3.73 21.31 5.13
CA PRO A 129 -2.60 21.21 4.22
C PRO A 129 -2.61 19.91 3.39
N LYS A 130 -3.11 18.81 3.96
CA LYS A 130 -3.28 17.52 3.27
C LYS A 130 -4.24 17.60 2.08
N THR A 131 -5.32 18.36 2.17
CA THR A 131 -6.30 18.53 1.09
C THR A 131 -5.71 19.34 -0.07
N MET A 132 -4.94 20.40 0.24
CA MET A 132 -4.21 21.15 -0.78
C MET A 132 -3.15 20.29 -1.50
N LEU A 133 -2.50 19.38 -0.77
CA LEU A 133 -1.50 18.48 -1.34
C LEU A 133 -2.11 17.52 -2.35
N ILE A 134 -3.33 17.02 -2.15
CA ILE A 134 -4.03 16.14 -3.11
C ILE A 134 -4.32 16.87 -4.43
N GLU A 135 -4.53 18.19 -4.39
CA GLU A 135 -4.77 19.01 -5.59
C GLU A 135 -3.50 19.23 -6.42
N LEU A 136 -2.31 18.96 -5.86
CA LEU A 136 -1.06 19.08 -6.58
C LEU A 136 -0.83 17.89 -7.51
N ARG A 137 -0.56 18.20 -8.78
CA ARG A 137 -0.27 17.19 -9.81
C ARG A 137 0.94 16.34 -9.40
N GLY A 138 0.70 15.05 -9.18
CA GLY A 138 1.72 14.07 -8.80
C GLY A 138 1.73 13.67 -7.33
N ILE A 139 0.92 14.32 -6.48
CA ILE A 139 0.75 13.93 -5.08
C ILE A 139 -0.61 13.25 -4.94
N GLY A 140 -0.58 11.92 -4.92
CA GLY A 140 -1.78 11.13 -4.63
C GLY A 140 -2.18 11.19 -3.16
N PRO A 141 -3.39 10.74 -2.81
CA PRO A 141 -3.90 10.72 -1.42
C PRO A 141 -2.95 10.00 -0.46
N GLU A 142 -2.17 9.04 -0.96
CA GLU A 142 -1.13 8.36 -0.19
C GLU A 142 0.05 9.22 0.22
N PHE A 143 0.52 10.06 -0.70
CA PHE A 143 1.65 10.95 -0.42
C PHE A 143 1.17 12.16 0.38
N ALA A 144 -0.05 12.63 0.12
CA ALA A 144 -0.68 13.71 0.89
C ALA A 144 -0.98 13.32 2.34
N ALA A 145 -1.29 12.05 2.63
CA ALA A 145 -1.54 11.59 4.00
C ALA A 145 -0.26 11.48 4.85
N VAL A 146 0.90 11.34 4.22
CA VAL A 146 2.20 11.19 4.89
C VAL A 146 2.87 12.54 5.17
N LEU A 147 2.75 13.48 4.23
CA LEU A 147 3.34 14.83 4.28
C LEU A 147 2.54 15.76 5.21
#